data_AF-A0A2M8FGA0-F1
#
_entry.id   AF-A0A2M8FGA0-F1
#
_cell.length_a   1.000
_cell.length_b   1.000
_cell.length_c   1.000
_cell.angle_alpha   90.00
_cell.angle_beta   90.00
_cell.angle_gamma   90.00
#
_symmetry.space_group_name_H-M   'P 1'
#
loop_
_entity.id
_entity.type
_entity.pdbx_description
1 polymer ?
#
loop_
_entity_poly.entity_id
_entity_poly.type
_entity_poly.pdbx_seq_one_letter_code
_entity_poly.pdbx_strand_id
1 'polypeptide(L)'
;MKKSLFLLLIVGIVTSSHAQDVRVLNNGKASITVERRLVQDQAAFVIREITGEDGRADFSQSPLWQIDLRQLYPQNGGLMKQLPTFVVPDLASLSKGVLELDSSQVIWGTSNNTLLTLIWKNIPLSTDTLTVKVYIELPSGSGGPLFNLESELSGSDSLAIHSMRFPLLVLEPFGDPADDRLILPFSGGRYLDNPTTRTHNWPDSTGDLQATTWDYPGNMQHQFLYYYDLPSELGIYLGCHDPKGNVKRLFYTTDESKERLILYLRHFNGANPDEDIRTAFRYFSLVDEYDYTCQVAILKGDWQHAADYYRQSMIEQPFVFEPDSGFLRRGTLLDRQDMTRQVKENDVNIQYRTTPYPEALDLSENPHDGKISDFERVVDLVEFLYRDVPQAKVFISPRNYLGGGMENIVPTDDRGLVGGSTPTNLPQLLSMWRNRLG
;
A
#
# COMPACT_ATOMS: atom_id res chain seq x y z
N MET A 1 33.07 -48.80 12.60
CA MET A 1 31.83 -48.77 11.80
C MET A 1 31.63 -47.35 11.29
N LYS A 2 32.03 -47.08 10.04
CA LYS A 2 31.86 -45.79 9.35
C LYS A 2 30.68 -45.92 8.40
N LYS A 3 29.65 -45.09 8.55
CA LYS A 3 28.50 -45.03 7.64
C LYS A 3 28.87 -44.12 6.45
N SER A 4 28.96 -44.71 5.26
CA SER A 4 29.11 -43.99 4.00
C SER A 4 27.81 -43.30 3.63
N LEU A 5 27.90 -42.01 3.33
CA LEU A 5 26.86 -41.18 2.73
C LEU A 5 26.85 -41.44 1.22
N PHE A 6 25.75 -41.96 0.68
CA PHE A 6 25.54 -42.08 -0.77
C PHE A 6 25.03 -40.74 -1.30
N LEU A 7 25.88 -40.02 -2.03
CA LEU A 7 25.51 -38.83 -2.80
C LEU A 7 24.99 -39.32 -4.16
N LEU A 8 23.68 -39.23 -4.40
CA LEU A 8 23.08 -39.56 -5.69
C LEU A 8 23.17 -38.32 -6.60
N LEU A 9 24.19 -38.29 -7.45
CA LEU A 9 24.40 -37.26 -8.48
C LEU A 9 23.50 -37.59 -9.69
N ILE A 10 22.31 -36.99 -9.78
CA ILE A 10 21.51 -37.02 -11.00
C ILE A 10 22.06 -35.94 -11.94
N VAL A 11 22.99 -36.33 -12.82
CA VAL A 11 23.37 -35.53 -13.98
C VAL A 11 22.29 -35.72 -15.03
N GLY A 12 21.23 -34.92 -14.93
CA GLY A 12 20.31 -34.71 -16.03
C GLY A 12 21.00 -33.85 -17.08
N ILE A 13 21.45 -34.47 -18.18
CA ILE A 13 21.88 -33.75 -19.37
C ILE A 13 20.62 -33.13 -19.99
N VAL A 14 20.31 -31.89 -19.63
CA VAL A 14 19.35 -31.06 -20.37
C VAL A 14 20.11 -30.50 -21.57
N THR A 15 20.04 -31.21 -22.69
CA THR A 15 20.46 -30.67 -23.99
C THR A 15 19.34 -29.77 -24.55
N SER A 16 19.33 -28.50 -24.17
CA SER A 16 18.89 -27.43 -25.07
C SER A 16 19.75 -26.19 -24.83
N SER A 17 20.64 -25.94 -25.79
CA SER A 17 21.57 -24.81 -25.80
C SER A 17 20.86 -23.51 -26.18
N HIS A 18 19.84 -23.11 -25.42
CA HIS A 18 19.39 -21.73 -25.44
C HIS A 18 20.28 -20.99 -24.45
N ALA A 19 21.18 -20.14 -24.94
CA ALA A 19 22.03 -19.31 -24.11
C ALA A 19 21.13 -18.57 -23.11
N GLN A 20 21.24 -18.92 -21.82
CA GLN A 20 20.49 -18.26 -20.76
C GLN A 20 20.88 -16.79 -20.76
N ASP A 21 19.92 -15.93 -21.12
CA ASP A 21 20.10 -14.49 -21.16
C ASP A 21 19.83 -13.94 -19.76
N VAL A 22 20.87 -13.95 -18.92
CA VAL A 22 20.80 -13.63 -17.49
C VAL A 22 21.60 -12.35 -17.20
N ARG A 23 21.05 -11.51 -16.31
CA ARG A 23 21.68 -10.31 -15.77
C ARG A 23 21.65 -10.37 -14.25
N VAL A 24 22.74 -9.91 -13.63
CA VAL A 24 22.89 -9.87 -12.17
C VAL A 24 23.29 -8.47 -11.78
N LEU A 25 22.55 -7.86 -10.85
CA LEU A 25 22.99 -6.68 -10.11
C LEU A 25 23.50 -7.12 -8.75
N ASN A 26 24.60 -6.52 -8.28
CA ASN A 26 25.19 -6.84 -6.98
C ASN A 26 25.88 -5.59 -6.41
N ASN A 27 25.57 -5.23 -5.17
CA ASN A 27 26.15 -4.07 -4.46
C ASN A 27 27.02 -4.47 -3.24
N GLY A 28 27.35 -5.77 -3.10
CA GLY A 28 28.08 -6.35 -1.98
C GLY A 28 27.22 -6.80 -0.80
N LYS A 29 26.03 -6.21 -0.62
CA LYS A 29 25.07 -6.56 0.45
C LYS A 29 23.89 -7.37 -0.06
N ALA A 30 23.44 -7.05 -1.25
CA ALA A 30 22.32 -7.69 -1.91
C ALA A 30 22.68 -7.97 -3.37
N SER A 31 21.92 -8.88 -3.97
CA SER A 31 21.95 -9.13 -5.41
C SER A 31 20.58 -9.52 -5.92
N ILE A 32 20.32 -9.18 -7.17
CA ILE A 32 19.14 -9.62 -7.90
C ILE A 32 19.57 -10.25 -9.22
N THR A 33 19.04 -11.44 -9.49
CA THR A 33 19.26 -12.16 -10.75
C THR A 33 17.99 -12.11 -11.57
N VAL A 34 18.07 -11.55 -12.77
CA VAL A 34 16.97 -11.47 -13.73
C VAL A 34 17.31 -12.30 -14.95
N GLU A 35 16.37 -13.14 -15.36
CA GLU A 35 16.48 -14.00 -16.53
C GLU A 35 15.43 -13.59 -17.57
N ARG A 36 15.84 -13.57 -18.84
CA ARG A 36 14.92 -13.54 -19.98
C ARG A 36 14.76 -14.96 -20.50
N ARG A 37 13.58 -15.55 -20.28
CA ARG A 37 13.26 -16.92 -20.70
C ARG A 37 12.29 -16.95 -21.87
N LEU A 38 12.37 -18.03 -22.65
CA LEU A 38 11.34 -18.41 -23.61
C LEU A 38 10.47 -19.50 -22.97
N VAL A 39 9.18 -19.24 -22.82
CA VAL A 39 8.18 -20.20 -22.35
C VAL A 39 7.20 -20.41 -23.48
N GLN A 40 7.16 -21.61 -24.07
CA GLN A 40 6.25 -21.92 -25.20
C GLN A 40 6.36 -20.88 -26.34
N ASP A 41 7.59 -20.57 -26.74
CA ASP A 41 7.95 -19.55 -27.76
C ASP A 41 7.64 -18.08 -27.39
N GLN A 42 7.17 -17.82 -26.17
CA GLN A 42 6.91 -16.48 -25.67
C GLN A 42 8.04 -16.00 -24.77
N ALA A 43 8.53 -14.77 -24.99
CA ALA A 43 9.57 -14.20 -24.16
C ALA A 43 9.00 -13.53 -22.91
N ALA A 44 9.66 -13.74 -21.78
CA ALA A 44 9.33 -13.09 -20.52
C ALA A 44 10.58 -12.80 -19.70
N PHE A 45 10.56 -11.68 -18.97
CA PHE A 45 11.50 -11.44 -17.88
C PHE A 45 10.99 -12.06 -16.59
N VAL A 46 11.93 -12.55 -15.80
CA VAL A 46 11.67 -13.23 -14.53
C VAL A 46 12.74 -12.81 -13.55
N ILE A 47 12.34 -12.44 -12.34
CA ILE A 47 13.27 -12.36 -11.23
C ILE A 47 13.53 -13.79 -10.79
N ARG A 48 14.73 -14.30 -10.99
CA ARG A 48 15.06 -15.66 -10.54
C ARG A 48 15.22 -15.69 -9.03
N GLU A 49 16.04 -14.78 -8.51
CA GLU A 49 16.42 -14.77 -7.10
C GLU A 49 16.74 -13.35 -6.65
N ILE A 50 16.32 -13.00 -5.43
CA ILE A 50 16.86 -11.87 -4.68
C ILE A 50 17.60 -12.44 -3.48
N THR A 51 18.83 -11.99 -3.28
CA THR A 51 19.65 -12.31 -2.11
C THR A 51 19.92 -11.02 -1.36
N GLY A 52 19.81 -11.06 -0.03
CA GLY A 52 20.27 -10.02 0.90
C GLY A 52 21.29 -10.59 1.88
N GLU A 53 21.76 -9.77 2.81
CA GLU A 53 22.71 -10.20 3.86
C GLU A 53 22.13 -11.34 4.73
N ASP A 54 20.81 -11.36 4.86
CA ASP A 54 20.05 -12.23 5.75
C ASP A 54 19.60 -13.55 5.10
N GLY A 55 19.63 -13.65 3.78
CA GLY A 55 19.17 -14.85 3.08
C GLY A 55 18.85 -14.62 1.61
N ARG A 56 18.05 -15.52 1.05
CA ARG A 56 17.67 -15.51 -0.37
C ARG A 56 16.24 -15.99 -0.57
N ALA A 57 15.60 -15.53 -1.64
CA ALA A 57 14.28 -15.98 -2.05
C ALA A 57 14.18 -16.13 -3.56
N ASP A 58 13.48 -17.18 -4.00
CA ASP A 58 13.21 -17.50 -5.40
C ASP A 58 11.92 -16.81 -5.85
N PHE A 59 11.98 -16.10 -6.97
CA PHE A 59 10.84 -15.40 -7.57
C PHE A 59 10.58 -15.87 -9.00
N SER A 60 11.07 -17.05 -9.39
CA SER A 60 11.02 -17.57 -10.75
C SER A 60 9.61 -17.76 -11.31
N GLN A 61 8.61 -17.76 -10.43
CA GLN A 61 7.18 -17.83 -10.74
C GLN A 61 6.50 -16.45 -10.73
N SER A 62 7.17 -15.41 -10.25
CA SER A 62 6.59 -14.07 -10.12
C SER A 62 6.46 -13.39 -11.49
N PRO A 63 5.24 -13.02 -11.93
CA PRO A 63 5.12 -11.95 -12.92
C PRO A 63 5.72 -10.68 -12.33
N LEU A 64 6.30 -9.84 -13.18
CA LEU A 64 6.85 -8.57 -12.70
C LEU A 64 5.77 -7.52 -12.47
N TRP A 65 4.79 -7.43 -13.37
CA TRP A 65 3.75 -6.40 -13.35
C TRP A 65 2.43 -6.92 -13.94
N GLN A 66 1.33 -6.24 -13.62
CA GLN A 66 0.02 -6.44 -14.25
C GLN A 66 -0.64 -5.06 -14.43
N ILE A 67 -1.46 -4.91 -15.48
CA ILE A 67 -2.08 -3.63 -15.84
C ILE A 67 -3.61 -3.73 -15.90
N ASP A 68 -4.30 -2.76 -15.31
CA ASP A 68 -5.73 -2.58 -15.47
C ASP A 68 -5.98 -1.48 -16.50
N LEU A 69 -6.53 -1.85 -17.66
CA LEU A 69 -6.88 -0.92 -18.71
C LEU A 69 -8.40 -0.64 -18.68
N ARG A 70 -8.80 0.56 -19.11
CA ARG A 70 -10.21 0.97 -19.24
C ARG A 70 -10.47 1.58 -20.60
N GLN A 71 -11.72 1.47 -21.07
CA GLN A 71 -12.11 2.09 -22.33
C GLN A 71 -12.52 3.52 -22.05
N LEU A 72 -11.89 4.46 -22.75
CA LEU A 72 -12.34 5.84 -22.82
C LEU A 72 -13.51 5.88 -23.81
N TYR A 73 -14.67 6.38 -23.38
CA TYR A 73 -15.81 6.54 -24.27
C TYR A 73 -15.69 7.82 -25.09
N PRO A 74 -15.72 7.74 -26.43
CA PRO A 74 -16.21 8.82 -27.23
C PRO A 74 -17.73 8.61 -27.43
N GLN A 75 -18.51 9.67 -27.30
CA GLN A 75 -19.82 9.90 -27.95
C GLN A 75 -21.11 10.00 -27.10
N ASN A 76 -21.23 9.47 -25.87
CA ASN A 76 -22.50 9.55 -25.12
C ASN A 76 -22.43 10.13 -23.69
N GLY A 77 -21.35 10.80 -23.30
CA GLY A 77 -21.29 11.56 -22.04
C GLY A 77 -21.34 10.74 -20.73
N GLY A 78 -21.14 9.41 -20.80
CA GLY A 78 -21.04 8.54 -19.63
C GLY A 78 -19.62 8.44 -19.06
N LEU A 79 -19.51 8.34 -17.73
CA LEU A 79 -18.26 8.05 -17.01
C LEU A 79 -17.71 6.66 -17.40
N MET A 80 -16.37 6.52 -17.36
CA MET A 80 -15.58 5.37 -17.83
C MET A 80 -16.20 3.99 -17.55
N LYS A 81 -16.27 3.11 -18.56
CA LYS A 81 -16.62 1.69 -18.35
C LYS A 81 -15.36 0.87 -18.13
N GLN A 82 -15.38 0.11 -17.05
CA GLN A 82 -14.35 -0.87 -16.73
C GLN A 82 -14.28 -1.92 -17.86
N LEU A 83 -13.10 -2.07 -18.46
CA LEU A 83 -12.78 -3.19 -19.35
C LEU A 83 -12.30 -4.39 -18.53
N PRO A 84 -12.20 -5.60 -19.12
CA PRO A 84 -11.49 -6.69 -18.47
C PRO A 84 -10.04 -6.27 -18.15
N THR A 85 -9.61 -6.46 -16.90
CA THR A 85 -8.22 -6.24 -16.44
C THR A 85 -7.26 -7.13 -17.22
N PHE A 86 -6.14 -6.59 -17.71
CA PHE A 86 -5.15 -7.33 -18.50
C PHE A 86 -4.01 -7.83 -17.60
N VAL A 87 -3.96 -9.13 -17.34
CA VAL A 87 -2.97 -9.75 -16.43
C VAL A 87 -1.80 -10.28 -17.23
N VAL A 88 -0.57 -9.89 -16.90
CA VAL A 88 0.62 -10.61 -17.38
C VAL A 88 0.87 -11.81 -16.44
N PRO A 89 1.16 -13.01 -16.96
CA PRO A 89 0.98 -14.27 -16.24
C PRO A 89 1.87 -14.58 -15.02
N ASP A 90 1.30 -15.23 -14.00
CA ASP A 90 1.96 -16.35 -13.30
C ASP A 90 1.59 -17.67 -14.00
N LEU A 91 2.57 -18.56 -14.11
CA LEU A 91 2.73 -19.75 -14.95
C LEU A 91 1.71 -20.88 -14.78
N ALA A 92 0.76 -20.78 -13.85
CA ALA A 92 -0.08 -21.94 -13.56
C ALA A 92 -1.54 -21.68 -13.18
N SER A 93 -2.08 -20.49 -13.45
CA SER A 93 -3.53 -20.19 -13.33
C SER A 93 -4.07 -19.31 -14.48
N LEU A 94 -3.42 -19.34 -15.63
CA LEU A 94 -3.78 -18.59 -16.85
C LEU A 94 -4.98 -19.14 -17.62
N SER A 95 -6.17 -18.63 -17.32
CA SER A 95 -7.34 -18.83 -18.19
C SER A 95 -7.99 -17.53 -18.69
N LYS A 96 -7.42 -16.35 -18.41
CA LYS A 96 -7.87 -15.07 -18.98
C LYS A 96 -6.71 -14.10 -19.22
N GLY A 97 -6.34 -13.90 -20.49
CA GLY A 97 -5.65 -12.68 -20.94
C GLY A 97 -4.12 -12.69 -21.00
N VAL A 98 -3.47 -13.84 -21.26
CA VAL A 98 -2.03 -13.89 -21.55
C VAL A 98 -1.74 -13.11 -22.82
N LEU A 99 -0.88 -12.10 -22.73
CA LEU A 99 -0.32 -11.45 -23.92
C LEU A 99 0.81 -12.34 -24.43
N GLU A 100 0.58 -12.97 -25.58
CA GLU A 100 1.62 -13.72 -26.28
C GLU A 100 2.63 -12.72 -26.85
N LEU A 101 3.84 -12.70 -26.29
CA LEU A 101 4.89 -11.75 -26.69
C LEU A 101 6.04 -12.45 -27.41
N ASP A 102 6.38 -11.94 -28.58
CA ASP A 102 7.58 -12.32 -29.32
C ASP A 102 8.83 -11.84 -28.55
N SER A 103 9.91 -12.61 -28.67
CA SER A 103 11.25 -12.22 -28.24
C SER A 103 11.66 -10.78 -28.59
N SER A 104 11.28 -10.26 -29.76
CA SER A 104 11.57 -8.90 -30.22
C SER A 104 10.83 -7.81 -29.45
N GLN A 105 9.76 -8.17 -28.73
CA GLN A 105 8.97 -7.27 -27.89
C GLN A 105 9.50 -7.20 -26.46
N VAL A 106 10.26 -8.20 -26.00
CA VAL A 106 10.82 -8.26 -24.65
C VAL A 106 12.34 -8.11 -24.74
N ILE A 107 12.87 -6.94 -24.43
CA ILE A 107 14.28 -6.58 -24.67
C ILE A 107 14.93 -5.97 -23.42
N TRP A 108 16.24 -6.16 -23.30
CA TRP A 108 17.03 -5.39 -22.33
C TRP A 108 17.17 -3.94 -22.80
N GLY A 109 16.99 -3.01 -21.86
CA GLY A 109 17.41 -1.62 -22.01
C GLY A 109 18.82 -1.41 -21.45
N THR A 110 19.00 -0.32 -20.69
CA THR A 110 20.24 -0.03 -19.97
C THR A 110 20.58 -1.16 -19.00
N SER A 111 21.84 -1.58 -18.97
CA SER A 111 22.32 -2.57 -18.02
C SER A 111 23.74 -2.22 -17.58
N ASN A 112 23.92 -1.98 -16.28
CA ASN A 112 25.20 -1.83 -15.62
C ASN A 112 25.14 -2.52 -14.24
N ASN A 113 26.12 -2.31 -13.37
CA ASN A 113 26.20 -3.01 -12.09
C ASN A 113 25.12 -2.61 -11.06
N THR A 114 24.50 -1.44 -11.24
CA THR A 114 23.55 -0.85 -10.28
C THR A 114 22.19 -0.56 -10.87
N LEU A 115 22.01 -0.66 -12.19
CA LEU A 115 20.77 -0.37 -12.90
C LEU A 115 20.55 -1.40 -14.00
N LEU A 116 19.33 -1.93 -14.05
CA LEU A 116 18.84 -2.79 -15.10
C LEU A 116 17.48 -2.31 -15.59
N THR A 117 17.34 -2.11 -16.90
CA THR A 117 16.08 -1.75 -17.54
C THR A 117 15.53 -2.94 -18.32
N LEU A 118 14.28 -3.27 -18.05
CA LEU A 118 13.50 -4.31 -18.72
C LEU A 118 12.44 -3.62 -19.57
N ILE A 119 12.31 -3.97 -20.85
CA ILE A 119 11.38 -3.30 -21.76
C ILE A 119 10.48 -4.34 -22.42
N TRP A 120 9.17 -4.15 -22.28
CA TRP A 120 8.14 -4.78 -23.10
C TRP A 120 7.59 -3.71 -24.02
N LYS A 121 7.81 -3.82 -25.33
CA LYS A 121 7.43 -2.78 -26.31
C LYS A 121 6.42 -3.29 -27.31
N ASN A 122 5.61 -2.38 -27.84
CA ASN A 122 4.65 -2.64 -28.91
C ASN A 122 3.73 -3.83 -28.60
N ILE A 123 3.28 -3.96 -27.35
CA ILE A 123 2.36 -5.02 -26.94
C ILE A 123 1.00 -4.71 -27.57
N PRO A 124 0.45 -5.56 -28.45
CA PRO A 124 -0.75 -5.24 -29.20
C PRO A 124 -2.00 -5.27 -28.31
N LEU A 125 -2.80 -4.20 -28.36
CA LEU A 125 -4.03 -4.03 -27.58
C LEU A 125 -5.21 -3.60 -28.47
N SER A 126 -5.75 -4.51 -29.29
CA SER A 126 -6.87 -4.27 -30.23
C SER A 126 -6.66 -3.13 -31.24
N THR A 127 -6.66 -1.86 -30.78
CA THR A 127 -6.43 -0.64 -31.56
C THR A 127 -5.34 0.27 -30.98
N ASP A 128 -4.80 -0.06 -29.81
CA ASP A 128 -3.66 0.59 -29.18
C ASP A 128 -2.48 -0.38 -29.10
N THR A 129 -1.32 0.14 -28.71
CA THR A 129 -0.13 -0.60 -28.34
C THR A 129 0.35 -0.13 -26.98
N LEU A 130 0.89 -1.05 -26.18
CA LEU A 130 1.41 -0.77 -24.85
C LEU A 130 2.93 -0.96 -24.82
N THR A 131 3.62 -0.03 -24.19
CA THR A 131 5.02 -0.17 -23.80
C THR A 131 5.11 -0.09 -22.29
N VAL A 132 5.82 -1.03 -21.67
CA VAL A 132 6.15 -1.03 -20.24
C VAL A 132 7.66 -1.07 -20.10
N LYS A 133 8.21 -0.21 -19.26
CA LYS A 133 9.61 -0.26 -18.84
C LYS A 133 9.67 -0.45 -17.33
N VAL A 134 10.50 -1.38 -16.90
CA VAL A 134 10.81 -1.58 -15.48
C VAL A 134 12.26 -1.22 -15.27
N TYR A 135 12.52 -0.41 -14.26
CA TYR A 135 13.88 -0.10 -13.80
C TYR A 135 14.10 -0.81 -12.48
N ILE A 136 15.19 -1.56 -12.41
CA ILE A 136 15.65 -2.23 -11.21
C ILE A 136 16.97 -1.59 -10.84
N GLU A 137 16.97 -0.89 -9.72
CA GLU A 137 18.14 -0.23 -9.18
C GLU A 137 18.63 -0.97 -7.94
N LEU A 138 19.94 -1.04 -7.77
CA LEU A 138 20.56 -1.60 -6.58
C LEU A 138 21.62 -0.62 -6.06
N PRO A 139 21.20 0.45 -5.36
CA PRO A 139 22.10 1.46 -4.84
C PRO A 139 23.15 0.85 -3.90
N SER A 140 24.31 1.48 -3.80
CA SER A 140 25.34 1.04 -2.86
C SER A 140 24.83 1.07 -1.42
N GLY A 141 24.99 -0.02 -0.69
CA GLY A 141 24.60 -0.13 0.71
C GLY A 141 23.12 -0.41 0.97
N SER A 142 22.25 -0.48 -0.07
CA SER A 142 20.86 -0.87 0.10
C SER A 142 20.74 -2.36 0.48
N GLY A 143 19.78 -2.68 1.34
CA GLY A 143 19.46 -4.07 1.75
C GLY A 143 18.71 -4.87 0.68
N GLY A 144 18.37 -4.25 -0.45
CA GLY A 144 17.64 -4.88 -1.54
C GLY A 144 17.40 -3.96 -2.74
N PRO A 145 16.90 -4.51 -3.85
CA PRO A 145 16.60 -3.76 -5.06
C PRO A 145 15.44 -2.78 -4.89
N LEU A 146 15.57 -1.63 -5.56
CA LEU A 146 14.51 -0.66 -5.80
C LEU A 146 13.91 -0.89 -7.18
N PHE A 147 12.60 -0.75 -7.28
CA PHE A 147 11.81 -1.03 -8.46
C PHE A 147 11.01 0.20 -8.86
N ASN A 148 11.13 0.57 -10.12
CA ASN A 148 10.35 1.62 -10.77
C ASN A 148 9.69 1.07 -12.04
N LEU A 149 8.60 1.73 -12.46
CA LEU A 149 7.86 1.33 -13.64
C LEU A 149 7.36 2.56 -14.40
N GLU A 150 7.49 2.50 -15.72
CA GLU A 150 6.82 3.37 -16.68
C GLU A 150 5.94 2.53 -17.60
N SER A 151 4.81 3.09 -18.00
CA SER A 151 3.90 2.49 -18.96
C SER A 151 3.29 3.56 -19.86
N GLU A 152 3.16 3.26 -21.14
CA GLU A 152 2.65 4.18 -22.15
C GLU A 152 1.77 3.46 -23.17
N LEU A 153 0.62 4.06 -23.49
CA LEU A 153 -0.26 3.65 -24.58
C LEU A 153 -0.05 4.54 -25.82
N SER A 154 0.00 3.93 -27.00
CA SER A 154 0.02 4.63 -28.29
C SER A 154 -1.01 4.03 -29.22
N GLY A 155 -1.69 4.84 -30.05
CA GLY A 155 -2.69 4.34 -31.01
C GLY A 155 -3.97 5.17 -31.08
N SER A 156 -5.12 4.50 -30.93
CA SER A 156 -6.47 5.04 -31.21
C SER A 156 -7.06 5.95 -30.12
N ASP A 157 -6.36 6.10 -28.99
CA ASP A 157 -6.81 6.85 -27.81
C ASP A 157 -8.09 6.28 -27.17
N SER A 158 -8.37 5.00 -27.42
CA SER A 158 -9.55 4.31 -26.92
C SER A 158 -9.35 3.70 -25.54
N LEU A 159 -8.09 3.49 -25.13
CA LEU A 159 -7.71 2.88 -23.87
C LEU A 159 -7.02 3.87 -22.92
N ALA A 160 -7.22 3.62 -21.63
CA ALA A 160 -6.61 4.31 -20.50
C ALA A 160 -5.97 3.30 -19.54
N ILE A 161 -4.78 3.63 -19.04
CA ILE A 161 -4.10 2.95 -17.93
C ILE A 161 -4.78 3.40 -16.64
N HIS A 162 -5.54 2.52 -16.00
CA HIS A 162 -6.24 2.82 -14.75
C HIS A 162 -5.40 2.51 -13.51
N SER A 163 -4.75 1.34 -13.49
CA SER A 163 -3.88 0.96 -12.37
C SER A 163 -2.83 -0.07 -12.79
N MET A 164 -1.73 -0.13 -12.05
CA MET A 164 -0.65 -1.11 -12.19
C MET A 164 -0.50 -1.91 -10.91
N ARG A 165 -0.38 -3.23 -10.98
CA ARG A 165 0.07 -4.06 -9.86
C ARG A 165 1.57 -4.32 -10.04
N PHE A 166 2.40 -3.79 -9.15
CA PHE A 166 3.86 -3.81 -9.28
C PHE A 166 4.58 -3.54 -7.93
N PRO A 167 5.77 -4.12 -7.71
CA PRO A 167 6.16 -5.41 -8.24
C PRO A 167 5.18 -6.50 -7.76
N LEU A 168 4.94 -7.50 -8.59
CA LEU A 168 4.22 -8.71 -8.19
C LEU A 168 5.21 -9.75 -7.70
N LEU A 169 4.98 -10.30 -6.51
CA LEU A 169 5.84 -11.29 -5.88
C LEU A 169 5.03 -12.53 -5.52
N VAL A 170 5.29 -13.64 -6.20
CA VAL A 170 4.71 -14.95 -5.93
C VAL A 170 5.67 -15.71 -5.02
N LEU A 171 5.17 -16.12 -3.87
CA LEU A 171 5.93 -16.69 -2.77
C LEU A 171 5.35 -18.06 -2.42
N GLU A 172 6.23 -19.03 -2.31
CA GLU A 172 5.94 -20.32 -1.69
C GLU A 172 6.21 -20.23 -0.18
N PRO A 173 5.60 -21.12 0.62
CA PRO A 173 5.92 -21.24 2.03
C PRO A 173 7.41 -21.41 2.27
N PHE A 174 7.96 -20.75 3.29
CA PHE A 174 9.38 -20.93 3.66
C PHE A 174 9.66 -22.33 4.23
N GLY A 175 8.62 -23.01 4.72
CA GLY A 175 8.67 -24.31 5.35
C GLY A 175 7.26 -24.84 5.61
N ASP A 176 6.93 -25.06 6.88
CA ASP A 176 5.56 -25.39 7.27
C ASP A 176 4.67 -24.13 7.13
N PRO A 177 3.62 -24.13 6.30
CA PRO A 177 2.70 -23.00 6.17
C PRO A 177 2.08 -22.54 7.49
N ALA A 178 2.09 -23.40 8.53
CA ALA A 178 1.61 -23.06 9.87
C ALA A 178 2.51 -22.08 10.64
N ASP A 179 3.77 -21.93 10.22
CA ASP A 179 4.78 -21.09 10.84
C ASP A 179 4.94 -19.73 10.13
N ASP A 180 4.42 -19.65 8.90
CA ASP A 180 4.43 -18.47 8.07
C ASP A 180 3.45 -17.39 8.55
N ARG A 181 3.86 -16.13 8.38
CA ARG A 181 3.16 -14.96 8.90
C ARG A 181 3.21 -13.79 7.95
N LEU A 182 2.11 -13.04 7.87
CA LEU A 182 2.04 -11.81 7.07
C LEU A 182 1.62 -10.62 7.93
N ILE A 183 2.40 -9.55 7.84
CA ILE A 183 2.11 -8.25 8.43
C ILE A 183 1.44 -7.35 7.41
N LEU A 184 0.33 -6.76 7.83
CA LEU A 184 -0.49 -5.85 7.05
C LEU A 184 -0.54 -4.49 7.75
N PRO A 185 -0.35 -3.37 7.01
CA PRO A 185 -0.31 -2.04 7.61
C PRO A 185 -1.71 -1.44 7.85
N PHE A 186 -2.75 -2.28 7.97
CA PHE A 186 -4.13 -1.83 8.15
C PHE A 186 -4.41 -1.37 9.58
N SER A 187 -4.94 -0.16 9.73
CA SER A 187 -5.09 0.54 11.01
C SER A 187 -3.74 0.55 11.76
N GLY A 188 -3.70 0.20 13.06
CA GLY A 188 -2.46 0.10 13.84
C GLY A 188 -1.57 -1.10 13.51
N GLY A 189 -1.83 -1.81 12.42
CA GLY A 189 -1.14 -3.05 12.05
C GLY A 189 -1.99 -4.28 12.34
N ARG A 190 -1.91 -5.27 11.45
CA ARG A 190 -2.51 -6.59 11.61
C ARG A 190 -1.52 -7.67 11.26
N TYR A 191 -1.74 -8.82 11.87
CA TYR A 191 -0.97 -10.02 11.68
C TYR A 191 -1.88 -11.14 11.20
N LEU A 192 -1.40 -11.90 10.22
CA LEU A 192 -2.09 -13.04 9.65
C LEU A 192 -1.25 -14.30 9.83
N ASP A 193 -1.81 -15.28 10.53
CA ASP A 193 -1.27 -16.64 10.59
C ASP A 193 -1.60 -17.40 9.31
N ASN A 194 -0.62 -18.17 8.81
CA ASN A 194 -0.76 -19.12 7.70
C ASN A 194 -1.31 -18.48 6.42
N PRO A 195 -0.70 -17.38 5.94
CA PRO A 195 -1.26 -16.55 4.88
C PRO A 195 -1.37 -17.27 3.53
N THR A 196 -0.65 -18.38 3.32
CA THR A 196 -0.66 -19.18 2.08
C THR A 196 -1.83 -20.16 1.98
N THR A 197 -2.40 -20.57 3.11
CA THR A 197 -3.46 -21.61 3.18
C THR A 197 -4.80 -21.07 3.68
N ARG A 198 -4.80 -19.94 4.39
CA ARG A 198 -6.04 -19.28 4.79
C ARG A 198 -6.55 -18.38 3.67
N THR A 199 -7.68 -18.75 3.09
CA THR A 199 -8.51 -17.82 2.34
C THR A 199 -9.06 -16.76 3.26
N HIS A 200 -8.34 -15.66 3.34
CA HIS A 200 -9.02 -14.42 3.59
C HIS A 200 -9.39 -13.84 2.25
N ASN A 201 -10.61 -14.17 1.83
CA ASN A 201 -11.32 -13.41 0.80
C ASN A 201 -11.61 -12.01 1.36
N TRP A 202 -10.57 -11.23 1.63
CA TRP A 202 -10.71 -9.79 1.69
C TRP A 202 -11.08 -9.41 0.28
N PRO A 203 -12.29 -8.89 0.06
CA PRO A 203 -12.69 -8.56 -1.28
C PRO A 203 -11.74 -7.48 -1.79
N ASP A 204 -10.80 -7.85 -2.67
CA ASP A 204 -10.31 -6.96 -3.74
C ASP A 204 -11.46 -6.73 -4.73
N SER A 205 -12.69 -6.48 -4.24
CA SER A 205 -13.87 -6.16 -5.05
C SER A 205 -13.77 -4.75 -5.64
N THR A 206 -12.56 -4.21 -5.73
CA THR A 206 -12.32 -2.78 -5.68
C THR A 206 -11.43 -2.35 -6.84
N GLY A 207 -11.83 -2.70 -8.06
CA GLY A 207 -11.52 -1.82 -9.19
C GLY A 207 -12.00 -0.37 -8.95
N ASP A 208 -12.85 -0.16 -7.95
CA ASP A 208 -13.28 1.14 -7.46
C ASP A 208 -12.22 1.81 -6.56
N LEU A 209 -11.78 3.00 -6.97
CA LEU A 209 -10.96 3.93 -6.19
C LEU A 209 -11.66 4.37 -4.89
N GLN A 210 -13.00 4.30 -4.82
CA GLN A 210 -13.77 4.72 -3.64
C GLN A 210 -13.76 3.70 -2.51
N ALA A 211 -13.28 2.48 -2.75
CA ALA A 211 -13.23 1.47 -1.72
C ALA A 211 -11.99 1.64 -0.83
N THR A 212 -12.18 2.39 0.26
CA THR A 212 -11.11 2.92 1.11
C THR A 212 -10.39 1.89 1.98
N THR A 213 -10.84 0.63 2.03
CA THR A 213 -10.39 -0.34 3.03
C THR A 213 -8.88 -0.63 2.96
N TRP A 214 -8.25 -0.45 1.81
CA TRP A 214 -6.84 -0.79 1.61
C TRP A 214 -6.04 0.32 0.96
N ASP A 215 -6.45 1.57 1.15
CA ASP A 215 -5.74 2.71 0.57
C ASP A 215 -4.72 3.29 1.56
N TYR A 216 -3.54 3.58 1.01
CA TYR A 216 -2.55 4.48 1.58
C TYR A 216 -2.54 5.78 0.78
N PRO A 217 -2.56 6.96 1.44
CA PRO A 217 -2.87 7.15 2.84
C PRO A 217 -4.34 6.83 3.12
N GLY A 218 -4.66 6.43 4.35
CA GLY A 218 -6.04 6.13 4.74
C GLY A 218 -6.08 5.06 5.80
N ASN A 219 -6.72 3.93 5.47
CA ASN A 219 -6.77 2.79 6.38
C ASN A 219 -5.41 2.07 6.48
N MET A 220 -4.48 2.31 5.55
CA MET A 220 -3.09 1.93 5.72
C MET A 220 -2.30 3.05 6.36
N GLN A 221 -1.61 2.76 7.46
CA GLN A 221 -0.76 3.74 8.15
C GLN A 221 0.70 3.68 7.70
N HIS A 222 1.11 2.57 7.09
CA HIS A 222 2.48 2.31 6.68
C HIS A 222 2.50 1.79 5.24
N GLN A 223 3.65 1.95 4.59
CA GLN A 223 3.83 1.62 3.18
C GLN A 223 4.64 0.35 2.99
N PHE A 224 4.42 -0.68 3.82
CA PHE A 224 5.06 -1.98 3.64
C PHE A 224 4.18 -3.18 4.02
N LEU A 225 4.54 -4.33 3.45
CA LEU A 225 4.12 -5.68 3.80
C LEU A 225 5.36 -6.47 4.23
N TYR A 226 5.19 -7.40 5.16
CA TYR A 226 6.26 -8.31 5.56
C TYR A 226 5.75 -9.73 5.75
N TYR A 227 6.25 -10.64 4.92
CA TYR A 227 5.92 -12.07 4.98
C TYR A 227 7.13 -12.83 5.50
N TYR A 228 7.00 -13.57 6.61
CA TYR A 228 8.14 -14.21 7.26
C TYR A 228 7.78 -15.52 7.94
N ASP A 229 8.80 -16.33 8.17
CA ASP A 229 8.72 -17.62 8.87
C ASP A 229 9.12 -17.47 10.34
N LEU A 230 8.32 -17.98 11.27
CA LEU A 230 8.60 -17.85 12.71
C LEU A 230 9.89 -18.57 13.17
N PRO A 231 10.16 -19.85 12.83
CA PRO A 231 11.36 -20.55 13.24
C PRO A 231 12.67 -19.99 12.70
N SER A 232 12.72 -19.63 11.40
CA SER A 232 13.95 -19.14 10.78
C SER A 232 14.12 -17.62 10.90
N GLU A 233 13.03 -16.91 11.18
CA GLU A 233 12.89 -15.45 11.12
C GLU A 233 13.21 -14.86 9.74
N LEU A 234 13.35 -15.69 8.70
CA LEU A 234 13.58 -15.20 7.34
C LEU A 234 12.28 -14.64 6.78
N GLY A 235 12.35 -13.46 6.16
CA GLY A 235 11.18 -12.82 5.58
C GLY A 235 11.44 -11.99 4.34
N ILE A 236 10.37 -11.77 3.58
CA ILE A 236 10.28 -10.89 2.42
C ILE A 236 9.58 -9.60 2.83
N TYR A 237 10.31 -8.51 2.72
CA TYR A 237 9.80 -7.17 2.84
C TYR A 237 9.43 -6.62 1.47
N LEU A 238 8.22 -6.10 1.33
CA LEU A 238 7.77 -5.34 0.17
C LEU A 238 7.27 -3.98 0.65
N GLY A 239 8.04 -2.93 0.36
CA GLY A 239 7.74 -1.57 0.78
C GLY A 239 7.70 -0.57 -0.37
N CYS A 240 7.23 0.63 -0.07
CA CYS A 240 7.25 1.77 -0.97
C CYS A 240 7.82 2.99 -0.26
N HIS A 241 8.75 3.66 -0.95
CA HIS A 241 9.34 4.93 -0.54
C HIS A 241 8.62 6.04 -1.27
N ASP A 242 7.42 6.38 -0.81
CA ASP A 242 6.63 7.48 -1.37
C ASP A 242 6.56 8.67 -0.43
N PRO A 243 7.25 9.77 -0.79
CA PRO A 243 7.24 11.02 -0.05
C PRO A 243 5.91 11.74 0.04
N LYS A 244 5.09 11.59 -1.01
CA LYS A 244 3.99 12.52 -1.29
C LYS A 244 2.65 11.95 -0.85
N GLY A 245 2.60 10.69 -0.44
CA GLY A 245 1.36 10.05 -0.01
C GLY A 245 0.42 9.84 -1.18
N ASN A 246 0.97 9.48 -2.33
CA ASN A 246 0.25 9.07 -3.50
C ASN A 246 -0.61 7.84 -3.19
N VAL A 247 -1.84 7.86 -3.71
CA VAL A 247 -2.81 6.80 -3.46
C VAL A 247 -2.33 5.48 -4.03
N LYS A 248 -2.26 4.45 -3.18
CA LYS A 248 -1.92 3.08 -3.56
C LYS A 248 -2.52 2.07 -2.59
N ARG A 249 -2.56 0.81 -3.00
CA ARG A 249 -2.91 -0.31 -2.11
C ARG A 249 -1.75 -1.24 -1.94
N LEU A 250 -1.49 -1.65 -0.71
CA LEU A 250 -0.61 -2.77 -0.39
C LEU A 250 -1.47 -4.00 -0.16
N PHE A 251 -1.32 -5.01 -1.01
CA PHE A 251 -2.28 -6.11 -1.03
C PHE A 251 -1.59 -7.48 -1.13
N TYR A 252 -2.35 -8.50 -0.75
CA TYR A 252 -1.97 -9.89 -0.98
C TYR A 252 -3.17 -10.69 -1.50
N THR A 253 -2.90 -11.73 -2.28
CA THR A 253 -3.88 -12.76 -2.64
C THR A 253 -3.23 -14.13 -2.52
N THR A 254 -4.05 -15.18 -2.47
CA THR A 254 -3.57 -16.57 -2.38
C THR A 254 -3.89 -17.35 -3.66
N ASP A 255 -2.97 -18.18 -4.13
CA ASP A 255 -3.28 -19.28 -5.04
C ASP A 255 -3.37 -20.57 -4.21
N GLU A 256 -4.57 -20.83 -3.68
CA GLU A 256 -4.85 -21.99 -2.83
C GLU A 256 -4.48 -23.31 -3.49
N SER A 257 -4.64 -23.40 -4.81
CA SER A 257 -4.35 -24.64 -5.55
C SER A 257 -2.87 -25.03 -5.48
N LYS A 258 -2.01 -24.08 -5.09
CA LYS A 258 -0.56 -24.24 -4.98
C LYS A 258 0.01 -23.81 -3.65
N GLU A 259 -0.86 -23.43 -2.70
CA GLU A 259 -0.45 -22.88 -1.41
C GLU A 259 0.52 -21.70 -1.55
N ARG A 260 0.27 -20.80 -2.52
CA ARG A 260 1.14 -19.64 -2.77
C ARG A 260 0.53 -18.34 -2.27
N LEU A 261 1.39 -17.44 -1.82
CA LEU A 261 1.06 -16.07 -1.49
C LEU A 261 1.54 -15.15 -2.60
N ILE A 262 0.71 -14.20 -3.03
CA ILE A 262 1.06 -13.20 -4.03
C ILE A 262 0.98 -11.84 -3.36
N LEU A 263 2.12 -11.16 -3.22
CA LEU A 263 2.22 -9.80 -2.69
C LEU A 263 2.35 -8.80 -3.83
N TYR A 264 1.68 -7.66 -3.74
CA TYR A 264 1.86 -6.56 -4.68
C TYR A 264 1.43 -5.22 -4.11
N LEU A 265 1.91 -4.15 -4.73
CA LEU A 265 1.28 -2.84 -4.63
C LEU A 265 0.41 -2.61 -5.84
N ARG A 266 -0.78 -2.04 -5.64
CA ARG A 266 -1.63 -1.50 -6.70
C ARG A 266 -1.44 0.02 -6.71
N HIS A 267 -0.86 0.52 -7.80
CA HIS A 267 -0.68 1.93 -8.07
C HIS A 267 -1.82 2.40 -8.97
N PHE A 268 -2.47 3.50 -8.59
CA PHE A 268 -3.53 4.07 -9.42
C PHE A 268 -2.97 5.19 -10.27
N ASN A 269 -3.45 5.24 -11.51
CA ASN A 269 -3.20 6.40 -12.33
C ASN A 269 -4.13 7.54 -11.89
N GLY A 270 -3.63 8.77 -11.92
CA GLY A 270 -4.35 9.98 -11.57
C GLY A 270 -4.15 11.02 -12.67
N ALA A 271 -5.17 11.84 -12.89
CA ALA A 271 -5.05 13.01 -13.76
C ALA A 271 -5.08 14.26 -12.88
N ASN A 272 -4.22 15.23 -13.19
CA ASN A 272 -4.37 16.57 -12.64
C ASN A 272 -5.72 17.14 -13.11
N PRO A 273 -6.52 17.83 -12.27
CA PRO A 273 -7.77 18.46 -12.69
C PRO A 273 -7.69 19.33 -13.95
N ASP A 274 -6.50 19.88 -14.23
CA ASP A 274 -6.26 20.76 -15.39
C ASP A 274 -5.81 20.01 -16.66
N GLU A 275 -5.58 18.69 -16.60
CA GLU A 275 -5.13 17.88 -17.73
C GLU A 275 -6.31 17.23 -18.48
N ASP A 276 -6.15 17.04 -19.80
CA ASP A 276 -7.07 16.20 -20.55
C ASP A 276 -6.94 14.75 -20.07
N ILE A 277 -8.01 14.21 -19.49
CA ILE A 277 -8.08 12.82 -19.02
C ILE A 277 -7.66 11.81 -20.09
N ARG A 278 -7.87 12.11 -21.38
CA ARG A 278 -7.47 11.22 -22.47
C ARG A 278 -5.97 11.14 -22.63
N THR A 279 -5.25 12.20 -22.32
CA THR A 279 -3.79 12.26 -22.36
C THR A 279 -3.21 11.75 -21.04
N ALA A 280 -3.71 12.25 -19.91
CA ALA A 280 -3.21 11.90 -18.58
C ALA A 280 -3.26 10.38 -18.33
N PHE A 281 -4.36 9.72 -18.66
CA PHE A 281 -4.48 8.28 -18.42
C PHE A 281 -3.77 7.40 -19.46
N ARG A 282 -3.00 7.94 -20.40
CA ARG A 282 -2.26 7.14 -21.40
C ARG A 282 -0.81 6.92 -21.03
N TYR A 283 -0.30 7.68 -20.07
CA TYR A 283 1.01 7.51 -19.49
C TYR A 283 0.86 7.19 -18.01
N PHE A 284 1.83 6.46 -17.46
CA PHE A 284 1.93 6.16 -16.04
C PHE A 284 3.41 6.01 -15.70
N SER A 285 3.92 6.81 -14.76
CA SER A 285 5.32 6.71 -14.33
C SER A 285 5.47 6.89 -12.82
N LEU A 286 5.98 5.84 -12.16
CA LEU A 286 6.32 5.92 -10.73
C LEU A 286 7.38 7.00 -10.45
N VAL A 287 8.27 7.26 -11.40
CA VAL A 287 9.37 8.22 -11.24
C VAL A 287 8.92 9.63 -11.61
N ASP A 288 8.38 9.81 -12.82
CA ASP A 288 8.14 11.15 -13.37
C ASP A 288 6.86 11.80 -12.82
N GLU A 289 5.81 11.01 -12.59
CA GLU A 289 4.52 11.54 -12.12
C GLU A 289 4.42 11.48 -10.59
N TYR A 290 4.79 10.34 -10.01
CA TYR A 290 4.55 10.10 -8.59
C TYR A 290 5.78 10.29 -7.70
N ASP A 291 7.00 10.25 -8.25
CA ASP A 291 8.26 10.44 -7.53
C ASP A 291 8.42 9.46 -6.34
N TYR A 292 8.15 8.18 -6.59
CA TYR A 292 8.37 7.14 -5.58
C TYR A 292 8.84 5.81 -6.15
N THR A 293 9.46 5.00 -5.27
CA THR A 293 10.05 3.71 -5.64
C THR A 293 9.50 2.59 -4.76
N CYS A 294 9.38 1.38 -5.31
CA CYS A 294 9.09 0.18 -4.53
C CYS A 294 10.40 -0.48 -4.12
N GLN A 295 10.44 -1.13 -2.95
CA GLN A 295 11.61 -1.87 -2.50
C GLN A 295 11.24 -3.28 -2.11
N VAL A 296 12.08 -4.23 -2.54
CA VAL A 296 12.03 -5.61 -2.04
C VAL A 296 13.31 -5.89 -1.28
N ALA A 297 13.19 -6.43 -0.07
CA ALA A 297 14.34 -6.81 0.74
C ALA A 297 14.12 -8.17 1.39
N ILE A 298 15.20 -8.89 1.62
CA ILE A 298 15.21 -10.11 2.42
C ILE A 298 15.71 -9.72 3.80
N LEU A 299 14.88 -9.92 4.82
CA LEU A 299 15.20 -9.54 6.20
C LEU A 299 15.24 -10.79 7.08
N LYS A 300 16.06 -10.74 8.12
CA LYS A 300 16.00 -11.69 9.23
C LYS A 300 15.49 -11.00 10.50
N GLY A 301 14.34 -11.45 10.96
CA GLY A 301 13.68 -10.96 12.16
C GLY A 301 12.16 -11.08 12.07
N ASP A 302 11.51 -10.74 13.17
CA ASP A 302 10.07 -10.64 13.26
C ASP A 302 9.53 -9.31 12.66
N TRP A 303 8.24 -9.05 12.89
CA TRP A 303 7.59 -7.84 12.43
C TRP A 303 8.18 -6.53 13.00
N GLN A 304 8.84 -6.58 14.16
CA GLN A 304 9.48 -5.39 14.75
C GLN A 304 10.69 -4.99 13.92
N HIS A 305 11.48 -5.96 13.45
CA HIS A 305 12.62 -5.72 12.57
C HIS A 305 12.17 -5.08 11.25
N ALA A 306 11.08 -5.57 10.65
CA ALA A 306 10.53 -4.96 9.44
C ALA A 306 10.00 -3.53 9.67
N ALA A 307 9.39 -3.27 10.83
CA ALA A 307 8.94 -1.94 11.20
C ALA A 307 10.12 -0.97 11.43
N ASP A 308 11.19 -1.43 12.07
CA ASP A 308 12.42 -0.64 12.25
C ASP A 308 13.13 -0.40 10.91
N TYR A 309 13.14 -1.38 10.01
CA TYR A 309 13.64 -1.22 8.65
C TYR A 309 12.86 -0.13 7.89
N TYR A 310 11.53 -0.18 7.91
CA TYR A 310 10.69 0.87 7.34
C TYR A 310 10.91 2.23 8.01
N ARG A 311 11.02 2.27 9.35
CA ARG A 311 11.29 3.50 10.08
C ARG A 311 12.62 4.13 9.67
N GLN A 312 13.67 3.32 9.54
CA GLN A 312 14.99 3.80 9.13
C GLN A 312 14.94 4.36 7.72
N SER A 313 14.28 3.67 6.78
CA SER A 313 14.16 4.17 5.41
C SER A 313 13.37 5.46 5.33
N MET A 314 12.34 5.63 6.17
CA MET A 314 11.60 6.89 6.26
C MET A 314 12.43 8.01 6.89
N ILE A 315 13.29 7.74 7.87
CA ILE A 315 14.18 8.75 8.49
C ILE A 315 15.23 9.28 7.51
N GLU A 316 15.65 8.46 6.54
CA GLU A 316 16.65 8.85 5.53
C GLU A 316 16.08 9.77 4.45
N GLN A 317 14.76 9.91 4.38
CA GLN A 317 14.09 10.76 3.40
C GLN A 317 14.23 12.26 3.76
N PRO A 318 14.73 13.12 2.85
CA PRO A 318 15.03 14.53 3.15
C PRO A 318 13.83 15.35 3.64
N PHE A 319 12.66 15.14 3.02
CA PHE A 319 11.44 15.90 3.28
C PHE A 319 10.73 15.46 4.57
N VAL A 320 11.06 14.29 5.12
CA VAL A 320 10.30 13.72 6.24
C VAL A 320 10.33 14.63 7.45
N PHE A 321 11.37 15.45 7.64
CA PHE A 321 11.45 16.41 8.75
C PHE A 321 11.02 17.83 8.42
N GLU A 322 10.59 18.09 7.18
CA GLU A 322 10.12 19.41 6.80
C GLU A 322 8.82 19.75 7.54
N PRO A 323 8.69 20.97 8.11
CA PRO A 323 7.49 21.43 8.80
C PRO A 323 6.18 21.23 8.03
N ASP A 324 6.21 21.06 6.71
CA ASP A 324 5.01 20.94 5.89
C ASP A 324 4.79 19.53 5.31
N SER A 325 5.70 18.58 5.55
CA SER A 325 5.60 17.25 4.91
C SER A 325 4.49 16.37 5.49
N GLY A 326 4.18 16.51 6.79
CA GLY A 326 3.11 15.75 7.43
C GLY A 326 3.38 14.25 7.68
N PHE A 327 4.57 13.73 7.36
CA PHE A 327 4.88 12.28 7.45
C PHE A 327 5.44 11.80 8.79
N LEU A 328 6.63 12.25 9.19
CA LEU A 328 7.18 11.96 10.52
C LEU A 328 7.68 13.23 11.18
N ARG A 329 7.53 13.30 12.50
CA ARG A 329 8.01 14.42 13.29
C ARG A 329 8.98 13.89 14.31
N ARG A 330 10.17 14.49 14.41
CA ARG A 330 11.16 14.07 15.42
C ARG A 330 10.65 14.36 16.83
N GLY A 331 11.07 13.53 17.77
CA GLY A 331 10.78 13.68 19.19
C GLY A 331 9.59 12.83 19.65
N THR A 332 9.44 12.72 20.96
CA THR A 332 8.26 12.07 21.54
C THR A 332 7.03 12.96 21.34
N LEU A 333 5.84 12.37 21.37
CA LEU A 333 4.60 13.13 21.32
C LEU A 333 4.56 14.23 22.40
N LEU A 334 5.10 13.95 23.58
CA LEU A 334 5.14 14.86 24.72
C LEU A 334 5.99 16.11 24.44
N ASP A 335 7.10 15.96 23.73
CA ASP A 335 8.05 17.05 23.46
C ASP A 335 7.62 17.96 22.30
N ARG A 336 6.67 17.52 21.48
CA ARG A 336 6.28 18.22 20.24
C ARG A 336 5.47 19.48 20.50
N GLN A 337 6.05 20.66 20.27
CA GLN A 337 5.37 21.94 20.52
C GLN A 337 4.17 22.20 19.59
N ASP A 338 4.14 21.56 18.44
CA ASP A 338 3.07 21.69 17.44
C ASP A 338 1.86 20.78 17.72
N MET A 339 1.92 19.94 18.76
CA MET A 339 0.80 19.10 19.19
C MET A 339 0.08 19.75 20.36
N THR A 340 -1.25 19.77 20.31
CA THR A 340 -2.06 20.31 21.40
C THR A 340 -1.88 19.49 22.66
N ARG A 341 -2.04 20.13 23.81
CA ARG A 341 -2.02 19.48 25.12
C ARG A 341 -2.98 18.28 25.18
N GLN A 342 -4.11 18.36 24.49
CA GLN A 342 -5.11 17.30 24.37
C GLN A 342 -4.50 16.03 23.78
N VAL A 343 -3.84 16.11 22.63
CA VAL A 343 -3.21 14.94 21.99
C VAL A 343 -2.14 14.31 22.90
N LYS A 344 -1.43 15.14 23.68
CA LYS A 344 -0.33 14.69 24.55
C LYS A 344 -0.78 14.05 25.86
N GLU A 345 -1.88 14.54 26.42
CA GLU A 345 -2.24 14.28 27.81
C GLU A 345 -3.58 13.59 27.99
N ASN A 346 -4.40 13.41 26.95
CA ASN A 346 -5.73 12.83 27.13
C ASN A 346 -5.68 11.35 27.52
N ASP A 347 -6.32 11.02 28.65
CA ASP A 347 -6.56 9.63 29.06
C ASP A 347 -7.90 9.11 28.51
N VAL A 348 -8.90 10.00 28.39
CA VAL A 348 -10.26 9.66 27.95
C VAL A 348 -10.72 10.64 26.88
N ASN A 349 -11.17 10.13 25.73
CA ASN A 349 -11.83 10.92 24.69
C ASN A 349 -13.31 10.54 24.60
N ILE A 350 -14.19 11.46 24.97
CA ILE A 350 -15.63 11.33 24.85
C ILE A 350 -16.08 12.01 23.56
N GLN A 351 -16.50 11.20 22.60
CA GLN A 351 -17.16 11.69 21.39
C GLN A 351 -18.68 11.69 21.59
N TYR A 352 -19.32 12.85 21.47
CA TYR A 352 -20.78 12.96 21.57
C TYR A 352 -21.38 13.41 20.25
N ARG A 353 -22.45 12.76 19.82
CA ARG A 353 -23.10 13.06 18.54
C ARG A 353 -23.96 14.31 18.69
N THR A 354 -23.69 15.31 17.88
CA THR A 354 -24.62 16.43 17.65
C THR A 354 -25.47 16.08 16.44
N THR A 355 -26.79 16.05 16.58
CA THR A 355 -27.68 15.91 15.43
C THR A 355 -27.56 17.19 14.58
N PRO A 356 -27.27 17.09 13.26
CA PRO A 356 -27.01 18.25 12.41
C PRO A 356 -28.27 19.06 12.07
N TYR A 357 -29.45 18.61 12.52
CA TYR A 357 -30.70 19.32 12.30
C TYR A 357 -30.95 20.28 13.48
N PRO A 358 -30.87 21.61 13.29
CA PRO A 358 -31.23 22.57 14.33
C PRO A 358 -32.68 22.42 14.81
N GLU A 359 -33.55 21.81 14.00
CA GLU A 359 -34.95 21.48 14.35
C GLU A 359 -35.07 20.20 15.19
N ALA A 360 -34.03 19.36 15.25
CA ALA A 360 -33.96 18.16 16.11
C ALA A 360 -33.02 18.35 17.31
N LEU A 361 -32.34 19.50 17.40
CA LEU A 361 -31.77 20.02 18.64
C LEU A 361 -32.88 20.75 19.41
N ASP A 362 -34.01 20.06 19.62
CA ASP A 362 -34.79 20.39 20.79
C ASP A 362 -33.97 19.90 21.99
N LEU A 363 -33.10 20.78 22.49
CA LEU A 363 -32.46 20.61 23.80
C LEU A 363 -33.51 20.67 24.91
N SER A 364 -34.74 21.12 24.61
CA SER A 364 -35.88 20.75 25.44
C SER A 364 -36.30 19.34 25.05
N GLU A 365 -36.00 18.41 25.95
CA GLU A 365 -36.82 17.24 26.27
C GLU A 365 -37.70 16.73 25.11
N ASN A 366 -37.43 15.55 24.59
CA ASN A 366 -38.54 14.72 24.14
C ASN A 366 -39.13 14.11 25.44
N PRO A 367 -40.16 14.72 26.07
CA PRO A 367 -40.57 14.38 27.43
C PRO A 367 -41.39 13.08 27.45
N HIS A 368 -41.63 12.47 26.29
CA HIS A 368 -42.52 11.34 26.15
C HIS A 368 -41.97 10.02 26.71
N ASP A 369 -40.67 9.94 27.03
CA ASP A 369 -40.03 8.70 27.50
C ASP A 369 -39.24 8.81 28.83
N GLY A 370 -39.12 10.00 29.43
CA GLY A 370 -38.30 10.17 30.66
C GLY A 370 -36.81 9.85 30.50
N LYS A 371 -36.26 9.98 29.29
CA LYS A 371 -34.86 9.67 28.99
C LYS A 371 -33.98 10.92 29.10
N ILE A 372 -32.94 10.83 29.94
CA ILE A 372 -31.85 11.82 30.09
C ILE A 372 -31.29 12.20 28.71
N SER A 373 -31.08 13.50 28.46
CA SER A 373 -30.52 13.99 27.20
C SER A 373 -29.10 13.45 26.97
N ASP A 374 -28.67 13.27 25.72
CA ASP A 374 -27.30 12.81 25.43
C ASP A 374 -26.25 13.79 25.98
N PHE A 375 -26.58 15.08 26.09
CA PHE A 375 -25.73 16.07 26.75
C PHE A 375 -25.61 15.80 28.26
N GLU A 376 -26.72 15.61 28.96
CA GLU A 376 -26.71 15.29 30.39
C GLU A 376 -26.00 13.97 30.67
N ARG A 377 -26.14 12.96 29.80
CA ARG A 377 -25.37 11.72 29.93
C ARG A 377 -23.85 11.95 29.84
N VAL A 378 -23.42 12.86 28.98
CA VAL A 378 -22.00 13.23 28.86
C VAL A 378 -21.56 14.00 30.10
N VAL A 379 -22.38 14.92 30.62
CA VAL A 379 -22.12 15.63 31.88
C VAL A 379 -21.99 14.66 33.05
N ASP A 380 -22.97 13.77 33.23
CA ASP A 380 -22.97 12.76 34.30
C ASP A 380 -21.75 11.83 34.19
N LEU A 381 -21.35 11.44 32.97
CA LEU A 381 -20.15 10.65 32.73
C LEU A 381 -18.87 11.41 33.12
N VAL A 382 -18.79 12.71 32.81
CA VAL A 382 -17.63 13.54 33.14
C VAL A 382 -17.56 13.81 34.65
N GLU A 383 -18.69 14.10 35.29
CA GLU A 383 -18.78 14.24 36.75
C GLU A 383 -18.38 12.93 37.44
N PHE A 384 -18.83 11.78 36.94
CA PHE A 384 -18.41 10.46 37.39
C PHE A 384 -16.89 10.28 37.24
N LEU A 385 -16.32 10.58 36.08
CA LEU A 385 -14.88 10.43 35.83
C LEU A 385 -14.06 11.33 36.75
N TYR A 386 -14.45 12.58 37.00
CA TYR A 386 -13.73 13.45 37.91
C TYR A 386 -13.85 13.04 39.39
N ARG A 387 -14.98 12.46 39.79
CA ARG A 387 -15.18 11.97 41.16
C ARG A 387 -14.41 10.68 41.42
N ASP A 388 -14.56 9.70 40.54
CA ASP A 388 -14.15 8.32 40.77
C ASP A 388 -12.79 7.99 40.12
N VAL A 389 -12.34 8.80 39.17
CA VAL A 389 -11.02 8.71 38.50
C VAL A 389 -10.37 10.11 38.45
N PRO A 390 -10.08 10.75 39.60
CA PRO A 390 -9.70 12.17 39.67
C PRO A 390 -8.42 12.54 38.91
N GLN A 391 -7.59 11.55 38.56
CA GLN A 391 -6.40 11.72 37.73
C GLN A 391 -6.69 11.72 36.22
N ALA A 392 -7.88 11.31 35.79
CA ALA A 392 -8.21 11.18 34.38
C ALA A 392 -8.32 12.55 33.71
N LYS A 393 -7.57 12.72 32.62
CA LYS A 393 -7.67 13.89 31.75
C LYS A 393 -8.69 13.62 30.66
N VAL A 394 -9.87 14.19 30.83
CA VAL A 394 -11.03 13.97 29.95
C VAL A 394 -11.09 15.04 28.87
N PHE A 395 -11.17 14.61 27.62
CA PHE A 395 -11.44 15.45 26.48
C PHE A 395 -12.78 15.10 25.86
N ILE A 396 -13.54 16.13 25.49
CA ILE A 396 -14.88 15.99 24.94
C ILE A 396 -14.85 16.62 23.56
N SER A 397 -15.21 15.83 22.54
CA SER A 397 -15.28 16.30 21.16
C SER A 397 -16.68 16.06 20.57
N PRO A 398 -17.29 17.06 19.92
CA PRO A 398 -18.52 16.86 19.17
C PRO A 398 -18.22 16.05 17.91
N ARG A 399 -19.03 15.03 17.64
CA ARG A 399 -19.02 14.26 16.40
C ARG A 399 -20.11 14.78 15.48
N ASN A 400 -19.75 15.71 14.59
CA ASN A 400 -20.65 16.19 13.55
C ASN A 400 -20.80 15.10 12.47
N TYR A 401 -21.99 14.50 12.36
CA TYR A 401 -22.33 13.68 11.19
C TYR A 401 -22.81 14.63 10.09
N LEU A 402 -21.89 15.21 9.34
CA LEU A 402 -22.25 15.69 7.99
C LEU A 402 -22.44 14.42 7.16
N GLY A 403 -23.57 14.29 6.47
CA GLY A 403 -24.04 13.05 5.83
C GLY A 403 -23.21 12.50 4.65
N GLY A 404 -21.91 12.78 4.59
CA GLY A 404 -20.97 12.23 3.62
C GLY A 404 -19.54 12.59 4.02
N GLY A 405 -18.72 11.58 4.29
CA GLY A 405 -17.27 11.75 4.53
C GLY A 405 -16.90 12.34 5.89
N MET A 406 -15.90 11.74 6.54
CA MET A 406 -15.30 12.29 7.76
C MET A 406 -14.45 13.52 7.41
N GLU A 407 -15.04 14.71 7.38
CA GLU A 407 -14.26 15.95 7.49
C GLU A 407 -14.03 16.24 8.97
N ASN A 408 -12.87 15.80 9.48
CA ASN A 408 -12.40 16.24 10.79
C ASN A 408 -11.98 17.71 10.68
N ILE A 409 -12.82 18.61 11.16
CA ILE A 409 -12.46 20.01 11.37
C ILE A 409 -11.41 20.04 12.49
N VAL A 410 -10.14 20.23 12.13
CA VAL A 410 -9.07 20.54 13.10
C VAL A 410 -9.16 22.05 13.39
N PRO A 411 -9.44 22.47 14.64
CA PRO A 411 -9.26 23.86 15.02
C PRO A 411 -7.76 24.16 14.96
N THR A 412 -7.33 24.98 14.01
CA THR A 412 -6.02 25.60 14.07
C THR A 412 -6.16 27.03 14.58
N ASP A 413 -5.30 27.31 15.56
CA ASP A 413 -4.82 28.59 16.03
C ASP A 413 -5.50 29.27 17.24
N ASP A 414 -4.62 29.62 18.18
CA ASP A 414 -4.81 30.41 19.39
C ASP A 414 -5.09 31.89 19.09
N ARG A 415 -5.20 32.32 17.82
CA ARG A 415 -5.43 33.73 17.50
C ARG A 415 -5.89 34.02 16.06
N GLY A 416 -7.00 33.45 15.59
CA GLY A 416 -7.64 34.01 14.38
C GLY A 416 -8.67 33.12 13.70
N LEU A 417 -9.93 33.51 13.84
CA LEU A 417 -11.08 32.94 13.12
C LEU A 417 -10.95 33.15 11.60
N VAL A 418 -10.83 32.06 10.83
CA VAL A 418 -11.44 31.96 9.49
C VAL A 418 -11.86 30.51 9.20
N GLY A 419 -13.16 30.30 8.94
CA GLY A 419 -13.60 29.39 7.87
C GLY A 419 -13.91 27.93 8.17
N GLY A 420 -14.59 27.62 9.27
CA GLY A 420 -15.30 26.33 9.44
C GLY A 420 -16.53 26.57 10.29
N SER A 421 -17.68 25.99 9.94
CA SER A 421 -18.93 26.16 10.70
C SER A 421 -18.77 25.57 12.10
N THR A 422 -18.27 26.37 13.05
CA THR A 422 -18.48 26.12 14.47
C THR A 422 -19.97 25.85 14.66
N PRO A 423 -20.37 24.73 15.32
CA PRO A 423 -21.76 24.54 15.70
C PRO A 423 -22.20 25.82 16.41
N THR A 424 -23.29 26.43 15.96
CA THR A 424 -23.82 27.70 16.49
C THR A 424 -24.03 27.67 18.02
N ASN A 425 -24.06 26.46 18.60
CA ASN A 425 -24.30 26.22 20.02
C ASN A 425 -23.01 25.94 20.83
N LEU A 426 -21.82 25.88 20.24
CA LEU A 426 -20.58 25.58 20.98
C LEU A 426 -20.29 26.58 22.12
N PRO A 427 -20.45 27.92 21.93
CA PRO A 427 -20.28 28.87 23.03
C PRO A 427 -21.31 28.68 24.17
N GLN A 428 -22.54 28.29 23.85
CA GLN A 428 -23.58 27.99 24.85
C GLN A 428 -23.26 26.70 25.61
N LEU A 429 -22.86 25.64 24.91
CA LEU A 429 -22.41 24.39 25.52
C LEU A 429 -21.23 24.64 26.46
N LEU A 430 -20.19 25.35 26.01
CA LEU A 430 -19.03 25.70 26.84
C LEU A 430 -19.42 26.55 28.07
N SER A 431 -20.40 27.45 27.93
CA SER A 431 -20.95 28.22 29.04
C SER A 431 -21.70 27.32 30.05
N MET A 432 -22.52 26.38 29.57
CA MET A 432 -23.21 25.41 30.43
C MET A 432 -22.23 24.50 31.17
N TRP A 433 -21.18 24.02 30.49
CA TRP A 433 -20.11 23.23 31.10
C TRP A 433 -19.38 24.00 32.21
N ARG A 434 -18.94 25.24 31.94
CA ARG A 434 -18.26 26.09 32.93
C ARG A 434 -19.15 26.42 34.13
N ASN A 435 -20.43 26.69 33.91
CA ASN A 435 -21.34 27.01 35.02
C ASN A 435 -21.60 25.81 35.94
N ARG A 436 -21.47 24.57 35.44
CA ARG A 436 -21.84 23.36 36.18
C ARG A 436 -20.62 22.64 36.79
N LEU A 437 -19.50 22.62 36.09
CA LEU A 437 -18.27 21.98 36.58
C LEU A 437 -17.34 22.91 37.37
N GLY A 438 -17.58 24.23 37.34
CA GLY A 438 -16.65 25.25 37.87
C GLY A 438 -15.52 25.53 36.89
#